data_AF-A0ABC8IV13-F1
#
_entry.id   AF-A0ABC8IV13-F1
#
_cell.length_a   1.000
_cell.length_b   1.000
_cell.length_c   1.000
_cell.angle_alpha   90.00
_cell.angle_beta   90.00
_cell.angle_gamma   90.00
#
_symmetry.space_group_name_H-M   'P 1'
#
loop_
_entity.id
_entity.type
_entity.pdbx_description
1 polymer ?
#
loop_
_entity_poly.entity_id
_entity_poly.type
_entity_poly.pdbx_seq_one_letter_code
_entity_poly.pdbx_strand_id
1 'polypeptide(L)'
;MMPEYIRLAMRDCIKRKDTTAIPHHLLLPGGAVADMAPHAPMVVFINPKSGGRHGPVLKERLQQLMSEEQVFDLTEVNPNEFVRYGLACLEKVAAEGDECAKECRARLRIMVAGGDGIVGWVLGCLGELNKEGKLPIPPVGVIPLGTGNDLSRSFGWGSSFPFAWRIAVKRTLHRASMGPVARLDSWKILVSMPSGEVVNSPYSLKPADENELDEGLVDVPLVAKSYEGVFYNYLSIGMDAQVAYGFHNLRNTKPYLAQGPISNKLIYSGFSCTQGWFCTHCVSDPGLRGLRNILKIHIKKINFSEWEEIAVPKNVRSVVALNLESYGSGSHPWGNLRPDYLEKRGFVEAHCDDGLIEIFAFKHG
;
A
#
# COMPACT_ATOMS: atom_id res chain seq x y z
N MET A 1 -8.56 -17.33 -19.02
CA MET A 1 -7.36 -17.49 -18.16
C MET A 1 -6.13 -17.18 -19.00
N MET A 2 -4.96 -16.96 -18.41
CA MET A 2 -3.74 -16.83 -19.22
C MET A 2 -3.38 -18.18 -19.85
N PRO A 3 -2.82 -18.20 -21.08
CA PRO A 3 -2.35 -19.43 -21.70
C PRO A 3 -1.40 -20.20 -20.80
N GLU A 4 -1.50 -21.53 -20.85
CA GLU A 4 -0.72 -22.41 -19.97
C GLU A 4 0.78 -22.24 -20.12
N TYR A 5 1.26 -22.16 -21.36
CA TYR A 5 2.67 -22.05 -21.66
C TYR A 5 3.30 -20.79 -21.03
N ILE A 6 2.61 -19.64 -21.10
CA ILE A 6 3.01 -18.39 -20.42
C ILE A 6 3.04 -18.57 -18.90
N ARG A 7 1.98 -19.17 -18.33
CA ARG A 7 1.88 -19.39 -16.88
C ARG A 7 3.03 -20.25 -16.35
N LEU A 8 3.34 -21.34 -17.05
CA LEU A 8 4.41 -22.25 -16.69
C LEU A 8 5.79 -21.59 -16.85
N ALA A 9 6.01 -20.84 -17.94
CA ALA A 9 7.25 -20.10 -18.15
C ALA A 9 7.49 -19.06 -17.03
N MET A 10 6.48 -18.27 -16.67
CA MET A 10 6.57 -17.31 -15.56
C MET A 10 6.88 -17.99 -14.23
N ARG A 11 6.17 -19.09 -13.90
CA ARG A 11 6.39 -19.87 -12.69
C ARG A 11 7.83 -20.38 -12.61
N ASP A 12 8.35 -20.94 -13.70
CA ASP A 12 9.67 -21.54 -13.73
C ASP A 12 10.77 -20.47 -13.61
N CYS A 13 10.61 -19.32 -14.24
CA CYS A 13 11.52 -18.18 -14.08
C CYS A 13 11.54 -17.65 -12.64
N ILE A 14 10.38 -17.53 -11.99
CA ILE A 14 10.30 -17.12 -10.58
C ILE A 14 11.00 -18.13 -9.68
N LYS A 15 10.73 -19.44 -9.85
CA LYS A 15 11.35 -20.51 -9.06
C LYS A 15 12.87 -20.57 -9.22
N ARG A 16 13.36 -20.37 -10.44
CA ARG A 16 14.81 -20.40 -10.75
C ARG A 16 15.51 -19.09 -10.44
N LYS A 17 14.77 -17.99 -10.27
CA LYS A 17 15.30 -16.63 -10.17
C LYS A 17 16.16 -16.27 -11.40
N ASP A 18 15.71 -16.71 -12.57
CA ASP A 18 16.43 -16.58 -13.83
C ASP A 18 15.45 -16.49 -15.01
N THR A 19 15.67 -15.51 -15.90
CA THR A 19 14.90 -15.27 -17.12
C THR A 19 15.65 -15.68 -18.39
N THR A 20 16.90 -16.14 -18.29
CA THR A 20 17.74 -16.48 -19.44
C THR A 20 17.35 -17.82 -20.06
N ALA A 21 17.06 -18.84 -19.25
CA ALA A 21 16.77 -20.19 -19.70
C ALA A 21 15.26 -20.52 -19.69
N ILE A 22 14.49 -19.90 -20.58
CA ILE A 22 13.08 -20.28 -20.83
C ILE A 22 13.09 -21.52 -21.75
N PRO A 23 12.64 -22.70 -21.30
CA PRO A 23 12.69 -23.90 -22.13
C PRO A 23 11.83 -23.75 -23.39
N HIS A 24 12.41 -23.93 -24.58
CA HIS A 24 11.70 -23.77 -25.87
C HIS A 24 10.44 -24.64 -26.01
N HIS A 25 10.38 -25.80 -25.35
CA HIS A 25 9.18 -26.65 -25.38
C HIS A 25 7.99 -26.06 -24.60
N LEU A 26 8.23 -25.09 -23.70
CA LEU A 26 7.19 -24.30 -23.02
C LEU A 26 6.82 -23.02 -23.80
N LEU A 27 7.41 -22.78 -24.97
CA LEU A 27 7.12 -21.64 -25.84
C LEU A 27 6.42 -22.06 -27.14
N LEU A 28 6.02 -23.33 -27.24
CA LEU A 28 5.27 -23.82 -28.39
C LEU A 28 3.78 -23.45 -28.19
N PRO A 29 3.20 -22.64 -29.08
CA PRO A 29 1.79 -22.29 -29.03
C PRO A 29 0.94 -23.57 -29.12
N GLY A 30 -0.09 -23.68 -28.28
CA GLY A 30 -0.94 -24.87 -28.15
C GLY A 30 -1.94 -25.04 -29.29
N GLY A 31 -1.91 -24.16 -30.30
CA GLY A 31 -2.83 -24.09 -31.43
C GLY A 31 -3.75 -22.86 -31.34
N ALA A 32 -4.26 -22.41 -32.49
CA ALA A 32 -4.87 -21.09 -32.72
C ALA A 32 -5.93 -20.57 -31.72
N VAL A 33 -6.55 -21.43 -30.89
CA VAL A 33 -7.53 -21.03 -29.85
C VAL A 33 -6.91 -20.98 -28.44
N ALA A 34 -5.87 -21.76 -28.18
CA ALA A 34 -5.15 -21.78 -26.90
C ALA A 34 -4.19 -20.58 -26.75
N ASP A 35 -3.91 -19.90 -27.86
CA ASP A 35 -2.90 -18.84 -27.99
C ASP A 35 -3.50 -17.44 -28.09
N MET A 36 -4.80 -17.27 -27.82
CA MET A 36 -5.40 -15.94 -27.72
C MET A 36 -5.24 -15.37 -26.32
N ALA A 37 -4.72 -14.15 -26.23
CA ALA A 37 -4.59 -13.47 -24.95
C ALA A 37 -5.97 -13.17 -24.36
N PRO A 38 -6.19 -13.42 -23.06
CA PRO A 38 -7.45 -13.07 -22.40
C PRO A 38 -7.66 -11.56 -22.43
N HIS A 39 -8.93 -11.14 -22.43
CA HIS A 39 -9.31 -9.73 -22.36
C HIS A 39 -8.74 -9.02 -21.11
N ALA A 40 -8.70 -9.73 -19.98
CA ALA A 40 -8.08 -9.27 -18.73
C ALA A 40 -7.20 -10.39 -18.14
N PRO A 41 -5.93 -10.51 -18.59
CA PRO A 41 -4.94 -11.35 -17.93
C PRO A 41 -4.81 -10.88 -16.48
N MET A 42 -4.77 -11.81 -15.53
CA MET A 42 -4.81 -11.44 -14.11
C MET A 42 -3.93 -12.36 -13.28
N VAL A 43 -3.22 -11.78 -12.32
CA VAL A 43 -2.56 -12.54 -11.26
C VAL A 43 -3.07 -12.07 -9.90
N VAL A 44 -3.01 -12.93 -8.89
CA VAL A 44 -3.50 -12.64 -7.55
C VAL A 44 -2.38 -12.87 -6.55
N PHE A 45 -2.06 -11.86 -5.76
CA PHE A 45 -1.24 -12.02 -4.55
C PHE A 45 -2.15 -12.23 -3.35
N ILE A 46 -1.86 -13.25 -2.54
CA ILE A 46 -2.60 -13.53 -1.33
C ILE A 46 -1.66 -13.73 -0.15
N ASN A 47 -1.97 -13.07 0.97
CA ASN A 47 -1.35 -13.41 2.25
C ASN A 47 -2.28 -14.37 3.01
N PRO A 48 -1.98 -15.68 3.07
CA PRO A 48 -2.85 -16.67 3.71
C PRO A 48 -3.03 -16.44 5.21
N LYS A 49 -2.14 -15.67 5.86
CA LYS A 49 -2.24 -15.31 7.27
C LYS A 49 -3.26 -14.18 7.53
N SER A 50 -3.74 -13.50 6.49
CA SER A 50 -4.71 -12.39 6.60
C SER A 50 -6.15 -12.90 6.71
N GLY A 51 -7.06 -12.06 7.23
CA GLY A 51 -8.50 -12.34 7.24
C GLY A 51 -8.98 -13.43 8.20
N GLY A 52 -8.37 -13.57 9.39
CA GLY A 52 -8.89 -14.47 10.43
C GLY A 52 -8.74 -15.97 10.14
N ARG A 53 -7.66 -16.37 9.43
CA ARG A 53 -7.35 -17.76 9.02
C ARG A 53 -8.20 -18.32 7.86
N HIS A 54 -8.98 -17.50 7.16
CA HIS A 54 -9.68 -17.93 5.94
C HIS A 54 -8.82 -17.87 4.67
N GLY A 55 -7.60 -17.33 4.77
CA GLY A 55 -6.68 -17.19 3.64
C GLY A 55 -6.37 -18.47 2.84
N PRO A 56 -6.12 -19.63 3.48
CA PRO A 56 -5.87 -20.89 2.73
C PRO A 56 -7.07 -21.33 1.89
N VAL A 57 -8.27 -21.22 2.45
CA VAL A 57 -9.53 -21.58 1.77
C VAL A 57 -9.83 -20.63 0.61
N LEU A 58 -9.51 -19.34 0.78
CA LEU A 58 -9.61 -18.35 -0.28
C LEU A 58 -8.57 -18.61 -1.39
N LYS A 59 -7.33 -18.95 -1.04
CA LYS A 59 -6.26 -19.34 -1.98
C LYS A 59 -6.73 -20.50 -2.85
N GLU A 60 -7.18 -21.58 -2.23
CA GLU A 60 -7.66 -22.77 -2.94
C GLU A 60 -8.77 -22.41 -3.95
N ARG A 61 -9.72 -21.56 -3.55
CA ARG A 61 -10.80 -21.14 -4.45
C ARG A 61 -10.34 -20.25 -5.58
N LEU A 62 -9.40 -19.35 -5.33
CA LEU A 62 -8.82 -18.53 -6.40
C LEU A 62 -8.11 -19.44 -7.42
N GLN A 63 -7.38 -20.45 -6.94
CA GLN A 63 -6.72 -21.44 -7.79
C GLN A 63 -7.72 -22.26 -8.61
N GLN A 64 -8.86 -22.66 -8.02
CA GLN A 64 -9.95 -23.33 -8.73
C GLN A 64 -10.63 -22.47 -9.82
N LEU A 65 -10.61 -21.14 -9.68
CA LEU A 65 -11.25 -20.22 -10.64
C LEU A 65 -10.28 -19.68 -11.70
N MET A 66 -8.98 -19.76 -11.42
CA MET A 66 -7.90 -19.29 -12.27
C MET A 66 -6.95 -20.48 -12.49
N SER A 67 -5.72 -20.38 -12.02
CA SER A 67 -4.80 -21.52 -11.94
C SER A 67 -3.86 -21.34 -10.76
N GLU A 68 -3.12 -22.38 -10.41
CA GLU A 68 -2.13 -22.34 -9.34
C GLU A 68 -1.04 -21.29 -9.61
N GLU A 69 -0.55 -21.20 -10.85
CA GLU A 69 0.52 -20.30 -11.25
C GLU A 69 0.10 -18.83 -11.34
N GLN A 70 -1.20 -18.55 -11.33
CA GLN A 70 -1.73 -17.18 -11.30
C GLN A 70 -2.04 -16.69 -9.88
N VAL A 71 -1.92 -17.55 -8.86
CA VAL A 71 -2.22 -17.21 -7.46
C VAL A 71 -0.96 -17.35 -6.62
N PHE A 72 -0.29 -16.24 -6.37
CA PHE A 72 0.95 -16.14 -5.64
C PHE A 72 0.71 -15.99 -4.14
N ASP A 73 1.22 -16.95 -3.38
CA ASP A 73 1.28 -16.87 -1.92
C ASP A 73 2.43 -15.96 -1.51
N LEU A 74 2.14 -14.88 -0.80
CA LEU A 74 3.14 -13.89 -0.36
C LEU A 74 4.12 -14.43 0.70
N THR A 75 3.87 -15.63 1.24
CA THR A 75 4.83 -16.33 2.09
C THR A 75 5.83 -17.17 1.31
N GLU A 76 5.56 -17.43 0.02
CA GLU A 76 6.37 -18.25 -0.88
C GLU A 76 7.05 -17.40 -1.97
N VAL A 77 6.33 -16.43 -2.54
CA VAL A 77 6.79 -15.57 -3.64
C VAL A 77 6.68 -14.11 -3.24
N ASN A 78 7.81 -13.40 -3.22
CA ASN A 78 7.83 -11.96 -2.97
C ASN A 78 7.30 -11.22 -4.21
N PRO A 79 6.48 -10.15 -4.07
CA PRO A 79 6.07 -9.32 -5.21
C PRO A 79 7.24 -8.82 -6.06
N ASN A 80 8.41 -8.56 -5.45
CA ASN A 80 9.61 -8.18 -6.18
C ASN A 80 10.16 -9.31 -7.07
N GLU A 81 10.05 -10.57 -6.65
CA GLU A 81 10.44 -11.74 -7.47
C GLU A 81 9.50 -11.91 -8.66
N PHE A 82 8.20 -11.67 -8.46
CA PHE A 82 7.24 -11.63 -9.57
C PHE A 82 7.61 -10.54 -10.59
N VAL A 83 7.91 -9.32 -10.13
CA VAL A 83 8.30 -8.22 -11.03
C VAL A 83 9.61 -8.55 -11.76
N ARG A 84 10.64 -9.00 -11.04
CA ARG A 84 11.98 -9.26 -11.60
C ARG A 84 12.05 -10.46 -12.52
N TYR A 85 11.28 -11.52 -12.24
CA TYR A 85 11.41 -12.79 -12.95
C TYR A 85 10.14 -13.17 -13.70
N GLY A 86 8.96 -12.99 -13.11
CA GLY A 86 7.68 -13.30 -13.75
C GLY A 86 7.33 -12.34 -14.87
N LEU A 87 7.29 -11.03 -14.57
CA LEU A 87 6.97 -10.01 -15.55
C LEU A 87 8.08 -9.88 -16.61
N ALA A 88 9.34 -9.93 -16.20
CA ALA A 88 10.47 -9.94 -17.13
C ALA A 88 10.47 -11.16 -18.06
N CYS A 89 10.04 -12.34 -17.59
CA CYS A 89 9.82 -13.50 -18.45
C CYS A 89 8.74 -13.21 -19.49
N LEU A 90 7.59 -12.68 -19.07
CA LEU A 90 6.50 -12.31 -19.99
C LEU A 90 6.95 -11.26 -21.04
N GLU A 91 7.72 -10.26 -20.63
CA GLU A 91 8.30 -9.24 -21.51
C GLU A 91 9.30 -9.83 -22.49
N LYS A 92 10.13 -10.78 -22.05
CA LYS A 92 11.08 -11.48 -22.92
C LYS A 92 10.37 -12.33 -23.97
N VAL A 93 9.37 -13.12 -23.58
CA VAL A 93 8.58 -13.93 -24.52
C VAL A 93 7.86 -13.04 -25.54
N ALA A 94 7.33 -11.89 -25.10
CA ALA A 94 6.76 -10.89 -26.00
C ALA A 94 7.81 -10.32 -26.98
N ALA A 95 9.04 -10.07 -26.53
CA ALA A 95 10.13 -9.56 -27.37
C ALA A 95 10.63 -10.60 -28.39
N GLU A 96 10.46 -11.90 -28.12
CA GLU A 96 10.77 -13.01 -29.05
C GLU A 96 9.71 -13.18 -30.16
N GLY A 97 8.66 -12.35 -30.18
CA GLY A 97 7.65 -12.29 -31.24
C GLY A 97 6.30 -12.91 -30.88
N ASP A 98 6.09 -13.28 -29.62
CA ASP A 98 4.81 -13.80 -29.14
C ASP A 98 3.79 -12.68 -28.91
N GLU A 99 2.86 -12.52 -29.85
CA GLU A 99 1.81 -11.49 -29.76
C GLU A 99 0.84 -11.73 -28.59
N CYS A 100 0.62 -12.97 -28.18
CA CYS A 100 -0.22 -13.27 -27.03
C CYS A 100 0.43 -12.83 -25.72
N ALA A 101 1.73 -13.08 -25.56
CA ALA A 101 2.51 -12.60 -24.42
C ALA A 101 2.54 -11.07 -24.38
N LYS A 102 2.69 -10.42 -25.53
CA LYS A 102 2.64 -8.96 -25.67
C LYS A 102 1.28 -8.37 -25.27
N GLU A 103 0.18 -8.96 -25.75
CA GLU A 103 -1.17 -8.55 -25.33
C GLU A 103 -1.43 -8.85 -23.85
N CYS A 104 -0.94 -9.99 -23.34
CA CYS A 104 -1.00 -10.32 -21.92
C CYS A 104 -0.28 -9.27 -21.08
N ARG A 105 0.93 -8.86 -21.48
CA ARG A 105 1.72 -7.84 -20.80
C ARG A 105 1.03 -6.47 -20.81
N ALA A 106 0.41 -6.11 -21.93
CA ALA A 106 -0.27 -4.82 -22.11
C ALA A 106 -1.56 -4.72 -21.28
N ARG A 107 -2.30 -5.82 -21.10
CA ARG A 107 -3.61 -5.84 -20.41
C ARG A 107 -3.56 -6.41 -18.99
N LEU A 108 -2.40 -6.86 -18.51
CA LEU A 108 -2.23 -7.52 -17.22
C LEU A 108 -2.82 -6.69 -16.08
N ARG A 109 -3.61 -7.33 -15.22
CA ARG A 109 -4.16 -6.76 -13.98
C ARG A 109 -3.67 -7.56 -12.79
N ILE A 110 -3.54 -6.91 -11.63
CA ILE A 110 -3.10 -7.55 -10.40
C ILE A 110 -4.22 -7.42 -9.36
N MET A 111 -4.54 -8.51 -8.68
CA MET A 111 -5.40 -8.50 -7.49
C MET A 111 -4.59 -8.78 -6.25
N VAL A 112 -4.86 -8.05 -5.17
CA VAL A 112 -4.18 -8.24 -3.88
C VAL A 112 -5.19 -8.58 -2.80
N ALA A 113 -5.08 -9.77 -2.24
CA ALA A 113 -5.87 -10.25 -1.13
C ALA A 113 -5.11 -10.04 0.20
N GLY A 114 -5.43 -8.93 0.87
CA GLY A 114 -4.73 -8.46 2.05
C GLY A 114 -5.34 -7.20 2.65
N GLY A 115 -4.67 -6.64 3.65
CA GLY A 115 -4.94 -5.27 4.14
C GLY A 115 -4.00 -4.25 3.49
N ASP A 116 -4.12 -2.98 3.90
CA ASP A 116 -3.42 -1.86 3.27
C ASP A 116 -1.90 -2.03 3.20
N GLY A 117 -1.25 -2.59 4.23
CA GLY A 117 0.19 -2.83 4.20
C GLY A 117 0.65 -3.83 3.14
N ILE A 118 -0.17 -4.84 2.81
CA ILE A 118 0.13 -5.81 1.75
C ILE A 118 -0.10 -5.17 0.37
N VAL A 119 -1.17 -4.39 0.23
CA VAL A 119 -1.45 -3.64 -1.00
C VAL A 119 -0.33 -2.64 -1.28
N GLY A 120 0.10 -1.88 -0.27
CA GLY A 120 1.22 -0.93 -0.37
C GLY A 120 2.55 -1.61 -0.71
N TRP A 121 2.80 -2.82 -0.20
CA TRP A 121 4.00 -3.59 -0.55
C TRP A 121 4.03 -3.97 -2.04
N VAL A 122 2.91 -4.47 -2.57
CA VAL A 122 2.77 -4.79 -4.01
C VAL A 122 2.91 -3.53 -4.86
N LEU A 123 2.20 -2.45 -4.51
CA LEU A 123 2.31 -1.17 -5.22
C LEU A 123 3.75 -0.64 -5.21
N GLY A 124 4.45 -0.72 -4.07
CA GLY A 124 5.86 -0.31 -3.97
C GLY A 124 6.78 -1.09 -4.90
N CYS A 125 6.54 -2.39 -5.07
CA CYS A 125 7.30 -3.22 -6.00
C CYS A 125 6.97 -2.91 -7.47
N LEU A 126 5.72 -2.57 -7.79
CA LEU A 126 5.32 -2.12 -9.13
C LEU A 126 5.80 -0.70 -9.44
N GLY A 127 5.97 0.16 -8.42
CA GLY A 127 6.54 1.50 -8.57
C GLY A 127 7.97 1.50 -9.09
N GLU A 128 8.74 0.43 -8.86
CA GLU A 128 10.08 0.27 -9.46
C GLU A 128 10.02 0.20 -10.99
N LEU A 129 8.94 -0.36 -11.58
CA LEU A 129 8.76 -0.35 -13.03
C LEU A 129 8.66 1.08 -13.57
N ASN A 130 8.00 1.98 -12.84
CA ASN A 130 7.92 3.38 -13.22
C ASN A 130 9.30 4.04 -13.23
N LYS A 131 10.11 3.80 -12.19
CA LYS A 131 11.48 4.31 -12.08
C LYS A 131 12.38 3.80 -13.20
N GLU A 132 12.18 2.55 -13.62
CA GLU A 132 12.90 1.93 -14.74
C GLU A 132 12.33 2.30 -16.12
N GLY A 133 11.26 3.10 -16.19
CA GLY A 133 10.60 3.47 -17.46
C GLY A 133 9.85 2.32 -18.14
N LYS A 134 9.54 1.24 -17.41
CA LYS A 134 8.87 0.03 -17.92
C LYS A 134 7.35 0.15 -17.84
N LEU A 135 6.74 0.58 -18.94
CA LEU A 135 5.28 0.72 -19.07
C LEU A 135 4.65 -0.42 -19.89
N PRO A 136 3.35 -0.73 -19.71
CA PRO A 136 2.45 -0.16 -18.70
C PRO A 136 2.68 -0.75 -17.30
N ILE A 137 2.32 -0.01 -16.26
CA ILE A 137 2.26 -0.55 -14.89
C ILE A 137 0.90 -1.24 -14.71
N PRO A 138 0.86 -2.54 -14.34
CA PRO A 138 -0.40 -3.25 -14.15
C PRO A 138 -1.28 -2.59 -13.08
N PRO A 139 -2.57 -2.29 -13.36
CA PRO A 139 -3.48 -1.77 -12.35
C PRO A 139 -3.73 -2.81 -11.25
N VAL A 140 -3.92 -2.31 -10.02
CA VAL A 140 -4.09 -3.14 -8.82
C VAL A 140 -5.51 -3.02 -8.28
N GLY A 141 -6.21 -4.15 -8.15
CA GLY A 141 -7.45 -4.27 -7.40
C GLY A 141 -7.25 -4.95 -6.04
N VAL A 142 -8.21 -4.75 -5.13
CA VAL A 142 -8.08 -5.19 -3.73
C VAL A 142 -9.19 -6.17 -3.35
N ILE A 143 -8.82 -7.27 -2.70
CA ILE A 143 -9.72 -8.12 -1.92
C ILE A 143 -9.49 -7.78 -0.43
N PRO A 144 -10.42 -7.03 0.22
CA PRO A 144 -10.19 -6.45 1.55
C PRO A 144 -10.22 -7.50 2.66
N LEU A 145 -9.04 -8.03 3.02
CA LEU A 145 -8.87 -8.99 4.12
C LEU A 145 -8.30 -8.37 5.40
N GLY A 146 -8.00 -7.07 5.38
CA GLY A 146 -7.52 -6.31 6.54
C GLY A 146 -8.64 -5.80 7.44
N THR A 147 -8.25 -5.00 8.45
CA THR A 147 -9.17 -4.35 9.39
C THR A 147 -9.62 -2.97 8.90
N GLY A 148 -8.66 -2.13 8.48
CA GLY A 148 -8.88 -0.75 8.03
C GLY A 148 -9.45 -0.71 6.62
N ASN A 149 -8.65 -1.22 5.67
CA ASN A 149 -8.93 -1.35 4.24
C ASN A 149 -9.20 0.01 3.58
N ASP A 150 -8.44 1.04 3.93
CA ASP A 150 -8.62 2.42 3.45
C ASP A 150 -8.41 2.52 1.93
N LEU A 151 -7.40 1.84 1.38
CA LEU A 151 -7.21 1.74 -0.08
C LEU A 151 -8.39 1.00 -0.74
N SER A 152 -8.87 -0.06 -0.10
CA SER A 152 -10.03 -0.79 -0.64
C SER A 152 -11.30 0.07 -0.65
N ARG A 153 -11.52 0.88 0.39
CA ARG A 153 -12.68 1.78 0.51
C ARG A 153 -12.63 2.89 -0.53
N SER A 154 -11.50 3.57 -0.66
CA SER A 154 -11.32 4.72 -1.56
C SER A 154 -11.53 4.32 -3.03
N PHE A 155 -11.07 3.13 -3.42
CA PHE A 155 -11.29 2.58 -4.77
C PHE A 155 -12.58 1.74 -4.89
N GLY A 156 -13.47 1.82 -3.90
CA GLY A 156 -14.81 1.22 -3.90
C GLY A 156 -14.85 -0.31 -3.79
N TRP A 157 -13.76 -0.99 -3.50
CA TRP A 157 -13.68 -2.45 -3.30
C TRP A 157 -14.36 -2.91 -2.00
N GLY A 158 -14.58 -1.99 -1.07
CA GLY A 158 -15.40 -2.18 0.13
C GLY A 158 -14.61 -2.28 1.42
N SER A 159 -15.31 -2.28 2.55
CA SER A 159 -14.70 -2.26 3.89
C SER A 159 -14.14 -3.60 4.35
N SER A 160 -14.63 -4.70 3.79
CA SER A 160 -14.35 -6.07 4.23
C SER A 160 -14.84 -7.07 3.20
N PHE A 161 -14.17 -8.20 3.10
CA PHE A 161 -14.61 -9.27 2.20
C PHE A 161 -15.82 -10.03 2.77
N PRO A 162 -16.91 -10.24 2.00
CA PRO A 162 -18.14 -10.85 2.51
C PRO A 162 -17.99 -12.29 3.01
N PHE A 163 -18.83 -12.68 3.96
CA PHE A 163 -18.89 -14.04 4.52
C PHE A 163 -19.31 -15.10 3.48
N ALA A 164 -20.16 -14.74 2.50
CA ALA A 164 -20.50 -15.56 1.33
C ALA A 164 -19.38 -15.55 0.27
N TRP A 165 -18.16 -15.85 0.71
CA TRP A 165 -16.92 -15.58 -0.01
C TRP A 165 -16.86 -16.28 -1.38
N ARG A 166 -17.44 -17.49 -1.55
CA ARG A 166 -17.42 -18.23 -2.83
C ARG A 166 -18.03 -17.47 -4.00
N ILE A 167 -19.14 -16.77 -3.77
CA ILE A 167 -19.81 -15.94 -4.79
C ILE A 167 -19.10 -14.60 -4.89
N ALA A 168 -18.67 -14.05 -3.75
CA ALA A 168 -17.95 -12.80 -3.69
C ALA A 168 -16.65 -12.84 -4.51
N VAL A 169 -15.86 -13.93 -4.47
CA VAL A 169 -14.62 -14.05 -5.25
C VAL A 169 -14.89 -13.91 -6.74
N LYS A 170 -15.87 -14.67 -7.28
CA LYS A 170 -16.22 -14.58 -8.71
C LYS A 170 -16.64 -13.16 -9.09
N ARG A 171 -17.49 -12.53 -8.29
CA ARG A 171 -17.94 -11.14 -8.53
C ARG A 171 -16.79 -10.16 -8.48
N THR A 172 -15.87 -10.31 -7.53
CA THR A 172 -14.69 -9.45 -7.38
C THR A 172 -13.73 -9.61 -8.55
N LEU A 173 -13.45 -10.84 -8.99
CA LEU A 173 -12.62 -11.09 -10.18
C LEU A 173 -13.27 -10.54 -11.46
N HIS A 174 -14.59 -10.71 -11.62
CA HIS A 174 -15.32 -10.13 -12.75
C HIS A 174 -15.26 -8.60 -12.75
N ARG A 175 -15.50 -7.98 -11.58
CA ARG A 175 -15.34 -6.53 -11.40
C ARG A 175 -13.91 -6.09 -11.69
N ALA A 176 -12.90 -6.86 -11.30
CA ALA A 176 -11.50 -6.54 -11.60
C ALA A 176 -11.15 -6.68 -13.08
N SER A 177 -11.85 -7.54 -13.84
CA SER A 177 -11.68 -7.65 -15.28
C SER A 177 -12.29 -6.47 -16.05
N MET A 178 -13.44 -5.95 -15.61
CA MET A 178 -14.24 -4.96 -16.34
C MET A 178 -14.17 -3.55 -15.75
N GLY A 179 -13.69 -3.42 -14.51
CA GLY A 179 -13.71 -2.17 -13.76
C GLY A 179 -12.80 -1.12 -14.37
N PRO A 180 -13.17 0.18 -14.23
CA PRO A 180 -12.33 1.28 -14.65
C PRO A 180 -11.04 1.31 -13.83
N VAL A 181 -9.99 1.85 -14.44
CA VAL A 181 -8.72 2.13 -13.77
C VAL A 181 -8.78 3.57 -13.29
N ALA A 182 -8.38 3.79 -12.04
CA ALA A 182 -8.21 5.10 -11.44
C ALA A 182 -6.73 5.32 -11.11
N ARG A 183 -6.31 6.58 -11.02
CA ARG A 183 -4.95 6.96 -10.65
C ARG A 183 -4.83 7.02 -9.12
N LEU A 184 -3.61 6.86 -8.64
CA LEU A 184 -3.25 6.94 -7.24
C LEU A 184 -1.87 7.57 -7.14
N ASP A 185 -1.79 8.69 -6.44
CA ASP A 185 -0.56 9.35 -6.12
C ASP A 185 0.20 8.57 -5.06
N SER A 186 1.53 8.66 -5.14
CA SER A 186 2.45 7.96 -4.27
C SER A 186 3.42 8.96 -3.66
N TRP A 187 3.49 8.99 -2.33
CA TRP A 187 4.27 10.00 -1.61
C TRP A 187 5.55 9.39 -1.07
N LYS A 188 6.69 9.93 -1.50
CA LYS A 188 8.01 9.56 -0.98
C LYS A 188 8.19 10.16 0.42
N ILE A 189 8.65 9.35 1.35
CA ILE A 189 9.08 9.78 2.69
C ILE A 189 10.59 9.58 2.78
N LEU A 190 11.28 10.58 3.32
CA LEU A 190 12.66 10.47 3.80
C LEU A 190 12.64 10.73 5.31
N VAL A 191 13.17 9.80 6.09
CA VAL A 191 13.32 9.90 7.54
C VAL A 191 14.81 9.95 7.85
N SER A 192 15.29 11.09 8.31
CA SER A 192 16.68 11.30 8.71
C SER A 192 16.79 11.33 10.22
N MET A 193 17.67 10.50 10.77
CA MET A 193 17.87 10.32 12.20
C MET A 193 19.21 10.93 12.61
N PRO A 194 19.25 11.75 13.68
CA PRO A 194 20.49 12.36 14.15
C PRO A 194 21.37 11.39 14.93
N SER A 195 20.82 10.27 15.41
CA SER A 195 21.56 9.24 16.15
C SER A 195 21.97 8.08 15.24
N GLY A 196 23.13 7.49 15.51
CA GLY A 196 23.60 6.28 14.81
C GLY A 196 22.87 5.00 15.22
N GLU A 197 21.79 5.07 16.00
CA GLU A 197 21.04 3.90 16.45
C GLU A 197 20.36 3.22 15.26
N VAL A 198 20.54 1.90 15.13
CA VAL A 198 19.87 1.14 14.07
C VAL A 198 18.44 0.88 14.52
N VAL A 199 17.47 1.49 13.84
CA VAL A 199 16.06 1.15 14.02
C VAL A 199 15.71 0.00 13.08
N ASN A 200 14.97 -0.99 13.59
CA ASN A 200 14.34 -2.01 12.74
C ASN A 200 13.24 -1.36 11.91
N SER A 201 13.50 -1.13 10.63
CA SER A 201 12.55 -0.47 9.74
C SER A 201 11.41 -1.42 9.32
N PRO A 202 10.17 -0.91 9.16
CA PRO A 202 9.11 -1.69 8.53
C PRO A 202 9.43 -1.95 7.06
N TYR A 203 8.78 -2.94 6.42
CA TYR A 203 8.99 -3.27 4.99
C TYR A 203 8.82 -2.07 4.03
N SER A 204 8.06 -1.06 4.44
CA SER A 204 7.81 0.16 3.68
C SER A 204 8.97 1.17 3.72
N LEU A 205 9.96 0.99 4.61
CA LEU A 205 11.12 1.85 4.76
C LEU A 205 12.41 1.05 4.56
N LYS A 206 13.27 1.53 3.67
CA LYS A 206 14.59 0.96 3.40
C LYS A 206 15.67 1.98 3.77
N PRO A 207 16.90 1.56 4.10
CA PRO A 207 18.02 2.49 4.21
C PRO A 207 18.11 3.32 2.93
N ALA A 208 18.22 4.64 3.09
CA ALA A 208 18.50 5.56 2.01
C ALA A 208 20.00 5.87 1.99
N ASP A 209 20.57 6.01 0.80
CA ASP A 209 21.85 6.69 0.67
C ASP A 209 21.72 8.14 1.17
N GLU A 210 22.81 8.75 1.63
CA GLU A 210 22.83 10.12 2.16
C GLU A 210 22.29 11.10 1.10
N ASN A 211 20.98 11.36 1.15
CA ASN A 211 20.35 12.42 0.39
C ASN A 211 20.44 13.68 1.24
N GLU A 212 21.10 14.69 0.68
CA GLU A 212 21.12 16.05 1.21
C GLU A 212 19.66 16.51 1.39
N LEU A 213 19.27 16.76 2.64
CA LEU A 213 18.06 17.53 2.92
C LEU A 213 18.23 18.88 2.21
N ASP A 214 17.16 19.37 1.57
CA ASP A 214 17.18 20.61 0.79
C ASP A 214 17.88 21.73 1.60
N GLU A 215 18.94 22.32 1.02
CA GLU A 215 19.88 23.24 1.68
C GLU A 215 19.21 24.46 2.34
N GLY A 216 17.93 24.72 2.01
CA GLY A 216 17.12 25.79 2.58
C GLY A 216 16.52 25.54 3.98
N LEU A 217 16.67 24.35 4.56
CA LEU A 217 16.19 24.07 5.94
C LEU A 217 17.26 24.44 6.97
N VAL A 218 17.00 25.50 7.76
CA VAL A 218 17.88 25.96 8.85
C VAL A 218 17.67 25.09 10.11
N ASP A 219 18.72 24.85 10.90
CA ASP A 219 18.73 24.05 12.14
C ASP A 219 18.48 22.53 11.98
N VAL A 220 18.95 21.92 10.88
CA VAL A 220 18.93 20.46 10.74
C VAL A 220 20.12 19.84 11.49
N PRO A 221 19.91 18.93 12.47
CA PRO A 221 21.00 18.22 13.14
C PRO A 221 21.82 17.37 12.17
N LEU A 222 23.08 17.09 12.51
CA LEU A 222 23.92 16.19 11.73
C LEU A 222 23.22 14.83 11.55
N VAL A 223 22.97 14.46 10.30
CA VAL A 223 22.27 13.23 9.95
C VAL A 223 23.25 12.06 10.05
N ALA A 224 22.93 11.07 10.89
CA ALA A 224 23.73 9.86 11.03
C ALA A 224 23.22 8.74 10.12
N LYS A 225 21.89 8.63 9.95
CA LYS A 225 21.24 7.59 9.13
C LYS A 225 19.97 8.12 8.50
N SER A 226 19.72 7.72 7.25
CA SER A 226 18.49 8.04 6.52
C SER A 226 17.76 6.78 6.08
N TYR A 227 16.43 6.85 6.07
CA TYR A 227 15.54 5.81 5.59
C TYR A 227 14.57 6.42 4.59
N GLU A 228 14.33 5.74 3.47
CA GLU A 228 13.34 6.16 2.48
C GLU A 228 12.24 5.13 2.30
N GLY A 229 11.07 5.62 1.90
CA GLY A 229 9.93 4.76 1.60
C GLY A 229 8.85 5.51 0.85
N VAL A 230 7.72 4.82 0.67
CA VAL A 230 6.54 5.35 0.00
C VAL A 230 5.30 4.99 0.80
N PHE A 231 4.35 5.91 0.89
CA PHE A 231 3.00 5.63 1.37
C PHE A 231 1.96 6.04 0.33
N TYR A 232 0.78 5.43 0.46
CA TYR A 232 -0.35 5.60 -0.46
C TYR A 232 -1.61 6.06 0.26
N ASN A 233 -1.66 5.94 1.59
CA ASN A 233 -2.83 6.26 2.40
C ASN A 233 -2.59 7.53 3.21
N TYR A 234 -1.82 7.44 4.29
CA TYR A 234 -1.53 8.55 5.17
C TYR A 234 -0.25 8.28 5.96
N LEU A 235 0.39 9.36 6.40
CA LEU A 235 1.48 9.38 7.37
C LEU A 235 1.01 10.15 8.60
N SER A 236 1.16 9.56 9.78
CA SER A 236 0.76 10.18 11.05
C SER A 236 1.95 10.37 11.98
N ILE A 237 2.00 11.49 12.70
CA ILE A 237 2.98 11.78 13.76
C ILE A 237 2.23 12.17 15.03
N GLY A 238 2.66 11.62 16.17
CA GLY A 238 2.10 11.91 17.49
C GLY A 238 1.18 10.80 18.00
N MET A 239 0.08 11.20 18.64
CA MET A 239 -0.79 10.27 19.37
C MET A 239 -1.39 9.17 18.48
N ASP A 240 -1.79 9.47 17.24
CA ASP A 240 -2.31 8.45 16.31
C ASP A 240 -1.27 7.36 16.04
N ALA A 241 -0.04 7.78 15.68
CA ALA A 241 1.07 6.87 15.42
C ALA A 241 1.36 5.98 16.64
N GLN A 242 1.27 6.54 17.85
CA GLN A 242 1.45 5.80 19.10
C GLN A 242 0.35 4.75 19.33
N VAL A 243 -0.91 5.10 19.06
CA VAL A 243 -2.05 4.17 19.14
C VAL A 243 -1.88 3.05 18.10
N ALA A 244 -1.53 3.39 16.87
CA ALA A 244 -1.27 2.43 15.80
C ALA A 244 -0.11 1.48 16.15
N TYR A 245 0.98 2.01 16.72
CA TYR A 245 2.12 1.23 17.19
C TYR A 245 1.75 0.30 18.36
N GLY A 246 1.02 0.81 19.35
CA GLY A 246 0.54 0.01 20.49
C GLY A 246 -0.36 -1.14 20.05
N PHE A 247 -1.28 -0.88 19.12
CA PHE A 247 -2.13 -1.90 18.52
C PHE A 247 -1.31 -2.94 17.74
N HIS A 248 -0.33 -2.51 16.93
CA HIS A 248 0.56 -3.41 16.19
C HIS A 248 1.34 -4.34 17.14
N ASN A 249 1.92 -3.79 18.21
CA ASN A 249 2.65 -4.57 19.21
C ASN A 249 1.74 -5.56 19.94
N LEU A 250 0.51 -5.16 20.30
CA LEU A 250 -0.46 -6.08 20.91
C LEU A 250 -0.80 -7.23 19.95
N ARG A 251 -1.00 -6.93 18.66
CA ARG A 251 -1.31 -7.96 17.66
C ARG A 251 -0.18 -8.99 17.52
N ASN A 252 1.08 -8.54 17.63
CA ASN A 252 2.24 -9.42 17.54
C ASN A 252 2.45 -10.25 18.83
N THR A 253 2.23 -9.64 20.00
CA THR A 253 2.45 -10.30 21.31
C THR A 253 1.28 -11.19 21.74
N LYS A 254 0.04 -10.81 21.42
CA LYS A 254 -1.20 -11.51 21.82
C LYS A 254 -2.14 -11.69 20.62
N PRO A 255 -1.75 -12.51 19.62
CA PRO A 255 -2.55 -12.69 18.40
C PRO A 255 -3.95 -13.26 18.65
N TYR A 256 -4.17 -13.94 19.79
CA TYR A 256 -5.49 -14.46 20.17
C TYR A 256 -6.53 -13.38 20.48
N LEU A 257 -6.11 -12.17 20.86
CA LEU A 257 -7.02 -11.04 21.09
C LEU A 257 -7.41 -10.34 19.77
N ALA A 258 -6.60 -10.49 18.73
CA ALA A 258 -6.68 -9.75 17.47
C ALA A 258 -7.09 -10.65 16.28
N GLN A 259 -8.02 -11.60 16.51
CA GLN A 259 -8.37 -12.62 15.52
C GLN A 259 -9.34 -12.15 14.43
N GLY A 260 -10.00 -10.99 14.61
CA GLY A 260 -11.03 -10.52 13.68
C GLY A 260 -11.09 -9.00 13.53
N PRO A 261 -11.59 -8.49 12.38
CA PRO A 261 -11.70 -7.05 12.13
C PRO A 261 -12.52 -6.29 13.20
N ILE A 262 -13.58 -6.89 13.74
CA ILE A 262 -14.42 -6.28 14.78
C ILE A 262 -13.63 -6.14 16.08
N SER A 263 -13.02 -7.22 16.57
CA SER A 263 -12.18 -7.20 17.76
C SER A 263 -11.01 -6.22 17.61
N ASN A 264 -10.40 -6.18 16.43
CA ASN A 264 -9.32 -5.24 16.12
C ASN A 264 -9.77 -3.78 16.23
N LYS A 265 -10.95 -3.43 15.70
CA LYS A 265 -11.51 -2.09 15.81
C LYS A 265 -11.85 -1.72 17.26
N LEU A 266 -12.40 -2.65 18.04
CA LEU A 266 -12.70 -2.44 19.46
C LEU A 266 -11.43 -2.22 20.28
N ILE A 267 -10.39 -3.01 20.04
CA ILE A 267 -9.09 -2.85 20.70
C ILE A 267 -8.47 -1.51 20.33
N TYR A 268 -8.48 -1.14 19.05
CA TYR A 268 -7.94 0.14 18.59
C TYR A 268 -8.69 1.33 19.21
N SER A 269 -10.03 1.25 19.28
CA SER A 269 -10.85 2.23 20.00
C SER A 269 -10.50 2.27 21.50
N GLY A 270 -10.30 1.12 22.13
CA GLY A 270 -9.82 1.03 23.51
C GLY A 270 -8.45 1.68 23.74
N PHE A 271 -7.49 1.48 22.83
CA PHE A 271 -6.20 2.19 22.89
C PHE A 271 -6.36 3.70 22.70
N SER A 272 -7.22 4.13 21.77
CA SER A 272 -7.51 5.55 21.55
C SER A 272 -8.07 6.20 22.83
N CYS A 273 -8.99 5.52 23.51
CA CYS A 273 -9.57 5.96 24.78
C CYS A 273 -8.57 5.94 25.95
N THR A 274 -7.71 4.92 26.05
CA THR A 274 -6.79 4.74 27.20
C THR A 274 -5.48 5.53 27.06
N GLN A 275 -4.95 5.67 25.85
CA GLN A 275 -3.79 6.51 25.54
C GLN A 275 -4.18 8.00 25.39
N GLY A 276 -5.45 8.32 25.16
CA GLY A 276 -5.94 9.69 24.99
C GLY A 276 -6.12 10.52 26.26
N TRP A 277 -6.18 9.88 27.43
CA TRP A 277 -6.53 10.59 28.67
C TRP A 277 -5.54 10.42 29.83
N PHE A 278 -4.82 9.29 29.97
CA PHE A 278 -4.03 9.06 31.20
C PHE A 278 -2.63 8.41 31.08
N CYS A 279 -2.28 7.69 30.00
CA CYS A 279 -1.13 6.76 30.08
C CYS A 279 -0.18 6.75 28.87
N THR A 280 0.27 7.90 28.38
CA THR A 280 1.37 7.97 27.40
C THR A 280 2.72 8.14 28.12
N HIS A 281 3.72 7.31 27.82
CA HIS A 281 5.08 7.40 28.40
C HIS A 281 5.81 8.72 28.04
N CYS A 282 5.31 9.46 27.06
CA CYS A 282 5.78 10.81 26.71
C CYS A 282 5.26 11.90 27.68
N VAL A 283 4.51 11.53 28.74
CA VAL A 283 3.84 12.46 29.68
C VAL A 283 4.64 12.70 30.98
N SER A 284 5.68 11.90 31.23
CA SER A 284 6.54 12.07 32.41
C SER A 284 7.35 13.37 32.36
N ASP A 285 7.69 13.87 31.17
CA ASP A 285 8.37 15.16 30.99
C ASP A 285 7.39 16.26 30.53
N PRO A 286 7.16 17.32 31.33
CA PRO A 286 6.36 18.48 30.94
C PRO A 286 6.78 19.14 29.63
N GLY A 287 8.06 19.07 29.27
CA GLY A 287 8.60 19.59 28.01
C GLY A 287 8.10 18.84 26.77
N LEU A 288 7.74 17.56 26.92
CA LEU A 288 7.20 16.72 25.84
C LEU A 288 5.66 16.75 25.79
N ARG A 289 5.01 17.52 26.67
CA ARG A 289 3.55 17.68 26.69
C ARG A 289 3.07 18.59 25.54
N GLY A 290 2.86 17.98 24.39
CA GLY A 290 2.22 18.60 23.22
C GLY A 290 3.15 18.64 22.01
N LEU A 291 2.59 18.37 20.83
CA LEU A 291 3.35 18.15 19.61
C LEU A 291 4.20 19.38 19.23
N ARG A 292 3.70 20.58 19.51
CA ARG A 292 4.40 21.86 19.27
C ARG A 292 5.77 22.01 19.94
N ASN A 293 6.07 21.25 20.98
CA ASN A 293 7.36 21.35 21.68
C ASN A 293 8.43 20.45 21.04
N ILE A 294 8.01 19.50 20.20
CA ILE A 294 8.86 18.43 19.65
C ILE A 294 8.78 18.33 18.12
N LEU A 295 7.89 19.09 17.49
CA LEU A 295 7.66 19.10 16.05
C LEU A 295 7.64 20.54 15.54
N LYS A 296 8.51 20.81 14.57
CA LYS A 296 8.40 21.96 13.67
C LYS A 296 7.97 21.42 12.30
N ILE A 297 6.99 22.06 11.67
CA ILE A 297 6.51 21.67 10.35
C ILE A 297 6.90 22.77 9.39
N HIS A 298 7.59 22.42 8.31
CA HIS A 298 7.88 23.34 7.22
C HIS A 298 7.21 22.82 5.95
N ILE A 299 6.67 23.71 5.14
CA ILE A 299 6.12 23.39 3.82
C ILE A 299 6.81 24.21 2.74
N LYS A 300 7.00 23.61 1.58
CA LYS A 300 7.48 24.30 0.39
C LYS A 300 6.41 24.16 -0.68
N LYS A 301 5.81 25.28 -1.06
CA LYS A 301 4.76 25.32 -2.10
C LYS A 301 5.42 25.18 -3.47
N ILE A 302 4.73 24.54 -4.42
CA ILE A 302 5.26 24.19 -5.76
C ILE A 302 5.92 25.38 -6.49
N ASN A 303 5.41 26.60 -6.28
CA ASN A 303 5.89 27.82 -6.95
C ASN A 303 6.82 28.70 -6.09
N PHE A 304 7.27 28.20 -4.94
CA PHE A 304 8.09 28.96 -3.99
C PHE A 304 9.39 28.21 -3.69
N SER A 305 10.51 28.92 -3.71
CA SER A 305 11.84 28.35 -3.41
C SER A 305 12.07 28.17 -1.91
N GLU A 306 11.38 28.94 -1.08
CA GLU A 306 11.58 29.00 0.37
C GLU A 306 10.64 28.06 1.13
N TRP A 307 11.16 27.55 2.24
CA TRP A 307 10.39 26.79 3.22
C TRP A 307 9.63 27.75 4.15
N GLU A 308 8.34 27.50 4.35
CA GLU A 308 7.47 28.24 5.26
C GLU A 308 7.18 27.38 6.50
N GLU A 309 7.48 27.89 7.70
CA GLU A 309 7.13 27.22 8.96
C GLU A 309 5.62 27.33 9.25
N ILE A 310 4.96 26.21 9.50
CA ILE A 310 3.59 26.14 9.98
C ILE A 310 3.58 26.02 11.50
N ALA A 311 2.99 27.02 12.16
CA ALA A 311 2.80 26.99 13.60
C ALA A 311 1.85 25.86 14.03
N VAL A 312 2.35 24.91 14.83
CA VAL A 312 1.54 23.85 15.43
C VAL A 312 0.80 24.39 16.68
N PRO A 313 -0.55 24.37 16.71
CA PRO A 313 -1.29 24.85 17.88
C PRO A 313 -0.98 24.05 19.15
N LYS A 314 -1.02 24.74 20.31
CA LYS A 314 -0.60 24.18 21.61
C LYS A 314 -1.34 22.91 22.05
N ASN A 315 -2.54 22.70 21.53
CA ASN A 315 -3.43 21.59 21.88
C ASN A 315 -3.43 20.46 20.84
N VAL A 316 -2.63 20.55 19.77
CA VAL A 316 -2.48 19.47 18.81
C VAL A 316 -1.67 18.32 19.43
N ARG A 317 -2.20 17.10 19.26
CA ARG A 317 -1.58 15.86 19.74
C ARG A 317 -1.20 14.91 18.61
N SER A 318 -1.79 15.08 17.43
CA SER A 318 -1.47 14.29 16.24
C SER A 318 -1.56 15.15 15.00
N VAL A 319 -0.65 14.93 14.06
CA VAL A 319 -0.65 15.50 12.71
C VAL A 319 -0.70 14.35 11.73
N VAL A 320 -1.49 14.48 10.69
CA VAL A 320 -1.64 13.49 9.64
C VAL A 320 -1.49 14.18 8.29
N ALA A 321 -0.64 13.62 7.44
CA ALA A 321 -0.56 13.91 6.03
C ALA A 321 -1.32 12.80 5.28
N LEU A 322 -2.38 13.16 4.57
CA LEU A 322 -3.37 12.25 3.99
C LEU A 322 -3.35 12.37 2.47
N ASN A 323 -3.42 11.23 1.78
CA ASN A 323 -3.46 11.10 0.32
C ASN A 323 -4.82 10.55 -0.19
N LEU A 324 -5.70 10.13 0.71
CA LEU A 324 -6.99 9.53 0.34
C LEU A 324 -8.13 10.42 0.84
N GLU A 325 -9.30 10.27 0.24
CA GLU A 325 -10.53 10.95 0.64
C GLU A 325 -10.94 10.65 2.11
N SER A 326 -10.47 9.52 2.64
CA SER A 326 -10.80 9.05 3.98
C SER A 326 -9.60 8.44 4.73
N TYR A 327 -9.72 8.42 6.05
CA TYR A 327 -8.66 8.05 7.00
C TYR A 327 -9.19 7.07 8.05
N GLY A 328 -8.34 6.17 8.56
CA GLY A 328 -8.64 5.37 9.76
C GLY A 328 -9.89 4.50 9.65
N SER A 329 -10.02 3.68 8.60
CA SER A 329 -11.18 2.85 8.27
C SER A 329 -12.41 3.59 7.74
N GLY A 330 -12.19 4.65 6.95
CA GLY A 330 -13.26 5.39 6.26
C GLY A 330 -13.80 6.62 6.99
N SER A 331 -13.09 7.13 7.99
CA SER A 331 -13.42 8.39 8.66
C SER A 331 -13.07 9.57 7.76
N HIS A 332 -13.98 10.53 7.64
CA HIS A 332 -13.78 11.72 6.80
C HIS A 332 -13.39 12.87 7.74
N PRO A 333 -12.11 13.31 7.76
CA PRO A 333 -11.63 14.26 8.76
C PRO A 333 -12.29 15.65 8.61
N TRP A 334 -12.78 15.96 7.41
CA TRP A 334 -13.49 17.19 7.08
C TRP A 334 -14.98 17.15 7.46
N GLY A 335 -15.57 15.96 7.62
CA GLY A 335 -17.02 15.79 7.73
C GLY A 335 -17.77 16.27 6.48
N ASN A 336 -19.01 16.72 6.64
CA ASN A 336 -19.81 17.30 5.56
C ASN A 336 -19.63 18.83 5.58
N LEU A 337 -18.58 19.33 4.94
CA LEU A 337 -18.37 20.77 4.80
C LEU A 337 -19.44 21.35 3.86
N ARG A 338 -19.93 22.55 4.17
CA ARG A 338 -20.90 23.23 3.28
C ARG A 338 -20.17 23.80 2.06
N PRO A 339 -20.77 23.77 0.85
CA PRO A 339 -20.12 24.29 -0.36
C PRO A 339 -19.61 25.72 -0.25
N ASP A 340 -20.32 26.59 0.46
CA ASP A 340 -19.94 27.99 0.69
C ASP A 340 -18.71 28.14 1.59
N TYR A 341 -18.46 27.18 2.48
CA TYR A 341 -17.26 27.14 3.32
C TYR A 341 -16.03 26.73 2.52
N LEU A 342 -16.17 25.74 1.63
CA LEU A 342 -15.12 25.25 0.74
C LEU A 342 -14.60 26.39 -0.15
N GLU A 343 -15.53 27.10 -0.81
CA GLU A 343 -15.22 28.19 -1.73
C GLU A 343 -14.54 29.38 -1.02
N LYS A 344 -15.06 29.81 0.15
CA LYS A 344 -14.48 30.94 0.90
C LYS A 344 -13.08 30.67 1.45
N ARG A 345 -12.75 29.41 1.74
CA ARG A 345 -11.45 29.03 2.30
C ARG A 345 -10.48 28.53 1.24
N GLY A 346 -10.91 28.39 0.00
CA GLY A 346 -10.12 27.73 -1.05
C GLY A 346 -9.74 26.29 -0.68
N PHE A 347 -10.57 25.63 0.13
CA PHE A 347 -10.32 24.26 0.56
C PHE A 347 -10.83 23.29 -0.51
N VAL A 348 -9.94 22.41 -0.96
CA VAL A 348 -10.24 21.32 -1.87
C VAL A 348 -10.25 20.05 -1.05
N GLU A 349 -11.28 19.21 -1.22
CA GLU A 349 -11.31 17.91 -0.55
C GLU A 349 -10.20 17.01 -1.10
N ALA A 350 -9.63 16.17 -0.23
CA ALA A 350 -8.56 15.27 -0.60
C ALA A 350 -8.99 14.36 -1.76
N HIS A 351 -8.21 14.38 -2.83
CA HIS A 351 -8.33 13.42 -3.94
C HIS A 351 -7.03 12.66 -4.09
N CYS A 352 -7.13 11.38 -4.46
CA CYS A 352 -5.96 10.52 -4.49
C CYS A 352 -5.13 10.64 -5.79
N ASP A 353 -5.45 11.57 -6.68
CA ASP A 353 -4.81 11.74 -7.98
C ASP A 353 -4.67 13.20 -8.46
N ASP A 354 -4.72 14.16 -7.53
CA ASP A 354 -4.62 15.59 -7.81
C ASP A 354 -3.20 16.18 -7.64
N GLY A 355 -2.24 15.36 -7.20
CA GLY A 355 -0.87 15.77 -6.92
C GLY A 355 -0.71 16.57 -5.62
N LEU A 356 -1.72 16.60 -4.75
CA LEU A 356 -1.74 17.33 -3.49
C LEU A 356 -1.75 16.38 -2.29
N ILE A 357 -1.29 16.88 -1.15
CA ILE A 357 -1.32 16.17 0.11
C ILE A 357 -1.98 17.03 1.18
N GLU A 358 -2.99 16.49 1.84
CA GLU A 358 -3.74 17.22 2.85
C GLU A 358 -3.11 16.99 4.22
N ILE A 359 -2.79 18.09 4.91
CA ILE A 359 -2.28 18.05 6.28
C ILE A 359 -3.39 18.52 7.22
N PHE A 360 -3.80 17.65 8.15
CA PHE A 360 -4.69 18.01 9.24
C PHE A 360 -4.13 17.59 10.59
N ALA A 361 -4.70 18.14 11.66
CA ALA A 361 -4.26 17.90 13.02
C ALA A 361 -5.43 17.71 13.98
N PHE A 362 -5.29 16.77 14.93
CA PHE A 362 -6.29 16.52 15.96
C PHE A 362 -5.79 16.87 17.36
N LYS A 363 -6.73 17.31 18.19
CA LYS A 363 -6.51 17.56 19.63
C LYS A 363 -6.63 16.29 20.47
N HIS A 364 -7.37 15.31 19.98
CA HIS A 364 -7.65 14.01 20.60
C HIS A 364 -7.62 12.94 19.50
N GLY A 365 -7.18 11.72 19.85
CA GLY A 365 -7.19 10.58 18.93
C GLY A 365 -8.53 9.85 18.88
#